data_AF-W0MYN2-F1
#
_entry.id   AF-W0MYN2-F1
#
_cell.length_a   1.000
_cell.length_b   1.000
_cell.length_c   1.000
_cell.angle_alpha   90.00
_cell.angle_beta   90.00
_cell.angle_gamma   90.00
#
_symmetry.space_group_name_H-M   'P 1'
#
loop_
_entity.id
_entity.type
_entity.pdbx_description
1 polymer ?
#
loop_
_entity_poly.entity_id
_entity_poly.type
_entity_poly.pdbx_seq_one_letter_code
_entity_poly.pdbx_strand_id
1 'polypeptide(L)'
;MYKMIAAFSFLAIASVTMTGCNDKEGSQGSAATTKTTYYSSDKCNIDSIAGKTGASIYVPRGVAEFNGWAIDTANQDAPKEMRLRLTGYKGTPTTFKSPTIIDRPDLVKVFNNEKFLKSGFSFKADLSSLESGGYSVVIEIPGANSSLLCQAKVLLVIE
;
A
#
# COMPACT_ATOMS: atom_id res chain seq x y z
N MET A 1 18.47 -61.11 51.08
CA MET A 1 19.39 -61.67 50.06
C MET A 1 19.03 -61.07 48.71
N TYR A 2 20.05 -60.72 47.94
CA TYR A 2 20.07 -60.20 46.56
C TYR A 2 19.63 -58.76 46.28
N LYS A 3 20.67 -57.94 46.13
CA LYS A 3 20.78 -56.73 45.29
C LYS A 3 20.28 -57.01 43.87
N MET A 4 19.67 -56.00 43.23
CA MET A 4 19.95 -55.68 41.82
C MET A 4 19.84 -54.18 41.58
N ILE A 5 20.88 -53.69 40.90
CA ILE A 5 21.12 -52.33 40.44
C ILE A 5 20.61 -52.28 38.99
N ALA A 6 19.91 -51.22 38.59
CA ALA A 6 19.73 -50.89 37.17
C ALA A 6 19.65 -49.37 36.95
N ALA A 7 20.82 -48.84 36.57
CA ALA A 7 21.08 -47.77 35.60
C ALA A 7 19.98 -46.73 35.32
N PHE A 8 20.17 -45.52 35.85
CA PHE A 8 19.56 -44.30 35.30
C PHE A 8 20.36 -43.84 34.08
N SER A 9 19.79 -44.01 32.90
CA SER A 9 20.27 -43.42 31.65
C SER A 9 19.95 -41.93 31.64
N PHE A 10 20.95 -41.08 31.86
CA PHE A 10 20.84 -39.63 31.63
C PHE A 10 20.80 -39.37 30.12
N LEU A 11 19.66 -38.92 29.61
CA LEU A 11 19.52 -38.42 28.24
C LEU A 11 20.03 -36.98 28.20
N ALA A 12 21.19 -36.76 27.59
CA ALA A 12 21.74 -35.42 27.38
C ALA A 12 20.93 -34.68 26.30
N ILE A 13 20.27 -33.59 26.68
CA ILE A 13 19.61 -32.68 25.75
C ILE A 13 20.69 -31.76 25.18
N ALA A 14 21.09 -32.01 23.93
CA ALA A 14 21.93 -31.09 23.17
C ALA A 14 21.07 -29.88 22.72
N SER A 15 21.25 -28.75 23.39
CA SER A 15 20.72 -27.46 22.95
C SER A 15 21.47 -26.99 21.71
N VAL A 16 20.80 -27.05 20.55
CA VAL A 16 21.29 -26.47 19.30
C VAL A 16 21.07 -24.96 19.38
N THR A 17 22.15 -24.20 19.56
CA THR A 17 22.13 -22.76 19.32
C THR A 17 22.10 -22.55 17.80
N MET A 18 20.99 -22.06 17.27
CA MET A 18 20.96 -21.57 15.89
C MET A 18 21.80 -20.29 15.84
N THR A 19 23.06 -20.44 15.44
CA THR A 19 23.94 -19.34 15.08
C THR A 19 23.31 -18.57 13.92
N GLY A 20 23.09 -17.28 14.17
CA GLY A 20 22.45 -16.33 13.27
C GLY A 20 23.10 -16.25 11.89
N CYS A 21 22.26 -15.88 10.93
CA CYS A 21 22.65 -15.51 9.58
C CYS A 21 23.77 -14.47 9.61
N ASN A 22 24.79 -14.77 8.82
CA ASN A 22 26.06 -14.09 8.75
C ASN A 22 25.94 -12.88 7.81
N ASP A 23 25.67 -11.69 8.33
CA ASP A 23 25.79 -10.45 7.57
C ASP A 23 27.21 -9.90 7.73
N LYS A 24 27.98 -9.99 6.65
CA LYS A 24 29.26 -9.29 6.52
C LYS A 24 28.98 -7.80 6.31
N GLU A 25 28.99 -7.01 7.38
CA GLU A 25 29.07 -5.55 7.28
C GLU A 25 30.52 -5.12 7.05
N GLY A 26 30.85 -4.95 5.77
CA GLY A 26 31.93 -4.07 5.33
C GLY A 26 31.38 -2.65 5.23
N SER A 27 31.79 -1.79 6.15
CA SER A 27 31.52 -0.35 6.11
C SER A 27 32.24 0.29 4.92
N GLN A 28 31.49 0.86 3.98
CA GLN A 28 31.90 2.01 3.17
C GLN A 28 30.67 2.87 2.88
N GLY A 29 30.75 4.14 3.28
CA GLY A 29 29.64 5.08 3.32
C GLY A 29 28.91 5.24 1.98
N SER A 30 27.59 5.19 2.06
CA SER A 30 26.67 5.64 1.01
C SER A 30 25.56 6.42 1.69
N ALA A 31 25.25 7.61 1.16
CA ALA A 31 24.25 8.52 1.69
C ALA A 31 22.99 7.77 2.10
N ALA A 32 22.49 8.04 3.31
CA ALA A 32 21.29 7.42 3.85
C ALA A 32 20.12 7.63 2.88
N THR A 33 19.89 6.64 2.03
CA THR A 33 18.68 6.55 1.21
C THR A 33 17.57 6.36 2.22
N THR A 34 16.84 7.44 2.52
CA THR A 34 15.81 7.43 3.55
C THR A 34 14.77 6.42 3.13
N LYS A 35 14.81 5.23 3.73
CA LYS A 35 13.91 4.12 3.40
C LYS A 35 12.50 4.56 3.79
N THR A 36 11.65 4.83 2.80
CA THR A 36 10.24 5.16 3.04
C THR A 36 9.53 3.93 3.62
N THR A 37 8.98 4.07 4.82
CA THR A 37 8.17 3.02 5.44
C THR A 37 6.75 3.08 4.88
N TYR A 38 6.23 1.96 4.40
CA TYR A 38 4.85 1.89 3.90
C TYR A 38 3.93 1.28 4.96
N TYR A 39 2.78 1.90 5.17
CA TYR A 39 1.71 1.41 6.03
C TYR A 39 0.45 1.20 5.22
N SER A 40 -0.32 0.15 5.53
CA SER A 40 -1.62 -0.07 4.89
C SER A 40 -2.70 0.83 5.51
N SER A 41 -3.63 1.28 4.69
CA SER A 41 -4.87 1.94 5.14
C SER A 41 -6.08 1.34 4.40
N ASP A 42 -7.23 1.30 5.08
CA ASP A 42 -8.51 0.88 4.52
C ASP A 42 -9.49 2.04 4.31
N LYS A 43 -9.08 3.28 4.63
CA LYS A 43 -9.93 4.49 4.56
C LYS A 43 -9.79 5.20 3.23
N CYS A 44 -10.16 4.51 2.16
CA CYS A 44 -10.34 5.09 0.84
C CYS A 44 -11.38 4.31 0.03
N ASN A 45 -11.80 4.90 -1.09
CA ASN A 45 -12.55 4.20 -2.12
C ASN A 45 -12.22 4.77 -3.51
N ILE A 46 -12.38 3.92 -4.54
CA ILE A 46 -12.51 4.37 -5.92
C ILE A 46 -13.99 4.39 -6.24
N ASP A 47 -14.52 5.57 -6.50
CA ASP A 47 -15.93 5.77 -6.82
C ASP A 47 -16.20 5.42 -8.28
N SER A 48 -15.27 5.77 -9.19
CA SER A 48 -15.34 5.37 -10.60
C SER A 48 -13.97 5.43 -11.30
N ILE A 49 -13.83 4.67 -12.38
CA ILE A 49 -12.72 4.79 -13.34
C ILE A 49 -13.31 4.95 -14.74
N ALA A 50 -12.93 6.02 -15.45
CA ALA A 50 -13.49 6.40 -16.75
C ALA A 50 -15.04 6.41 -16.75
N GLY A 51 -15.64 6.88 -15.65
CA GLY A 51 -17.09 6.91 -15.45
C GLY A 51 -17.75 5.55 -15.20
N LYS A 52 -16.99 4.46 -15.15
CA LYS A 52 -17.48 3.10 -14.87
C LYS A 52 -17.28 2.72 -13.40
N THR A 53 -18.10 1.79 -12.92
CA THR A 53 -18.02 1.20 -11.59
C THR A 53 -18.01 -0.32 -11.69
N GLY A 54 -17.48 -1.01 -10.67
CA GLY A 54 -17.42 -2.47 -10.62
C GLY A 54 -16.13 -2.98 -10.00
N ALA A 55 -16.06 -4.30 -9.77
CA ALA A 55 -14.87 -4.96 -9.22
C ALA A 55 -13.71 -5.03 -10.24
N SER A 56 -14.04 -5.07 -11.53
CA SER A 56 -13.10 -5.01 -12.65
C SER A 56 -13.57 -3.97 -13.65
N ILE A 57 -12.68 -3.05 -14.04
CA ILE A 57 -13.01 -1.98 -14.99
C ILE A 57 -12.06 -2.05 -16.18
N TYR A 58 -12.64 -2.22 -17.36
CA TYR A 58 -11.93 -2.26 -18.64
C TYR A 58 -11.88 -0.88 -19.28
N VAL A 59 -10.69 -0.43 -19.63
CA VAL A 59 -10.46 0.86 -20.30
C VAL A 59 -9.48 0.66 -21.46
N PRO A 60 -9.65 1.38 -22.58
CA PRO A 60 -8.63 1.42 -23.61
C PRO A 60 -7.38 2.13 -23.09
N ARG A 61 -6.24 1.91 -23.74
CA ARG A 61 -5.09 2.81 -23.62
C ARG A 61 -5.49 4.25 -23.99
N GLY A 62 -4.99 5.22 -23.23
CA GLY A 62 -5.34 6.63 -23.36
C GLY A 62 -5.54 7.28 -22.00
N VAL A 63 -6.18 8.46 -21.99
CA VAL A 63 -6.46 9.16 -20.73
C VAL A 63 -7.69 8.58 -20.06
N ALA A 64 -7.56 8.16 -18.80
CA ALA A 64 -8.66 7.74 -17.94
C ALA A 64 -8.74 8.60 -16.69
N GLU A 65 -9.96 8.92 -16.27
CA GLU A 65 -10.22 9.64 -15.03
C GLU A 65 -10.49 8.68 -13.87
N PHE A 66 -9.87 8.89 -12.72
CA PHE A 66 -10.06 8.09 -11.51
C PHE A 66 -10.63 8.99 -10.42
N ASN A 67 -11.88 8.74 -10.05
CA ASN A 67 -12.58 9.52 -9.02
C ASN A 67 -12.71 8.69 -7.75
N GLY A 68 -12.56 9.33 -6.59
CA GLY A 68 -12.64 8.64 -5.32
C GLY A 68 -12.42 9.54 -4.13
N TRP A 69 -12.10 8.91 -3.00
CA TRP A 69 -11.73 9.59 -1.78
C TRP A 69 -10.71 8.80 -0.97
N ALA A 70 -9.93 9.50 -0.15
CA ALA A 70 -9.02 8.90 0.80
C ALA A 70 -8.88 9.78 2.05
N ILE A 71 -8.62 9.15 3.20
CA ILE A 71 -8.38 9.84 4.48
C ILE A 71 -6.93 9.58 4.90
N ASP A 72 -6.24 10.62 5.34
CA ASP A 72 -4.96 10.50 6.01
C ASP A 72 -5.22 10.04 7.45
N THR A 73 -5.21 8.73 7.65
CA THR A 73 -5.47 8.12 8.96
C THR A 73 -4.35 8.37 9.96
N ALA A 74 -3.15 8.75 9.53
CA ALA A 74 -2.06 9.08 10.44
C ALA A 74 -2.30 10.44 11.10
N ASN A 75 -2.84 11.41 10.35
CA ASN A 75 -3.11 12.75 10.85
C ASN A 75 -4.59 13.01 11.21
N GLN A 76 -5.48 12.06 10.92
CA GLN A 76 -6.94 12.22 11.06
C GLN A 76 -7.45 13.47 10.34
N ASP A 77 -6.99 13.64 9.09
CA ASP A 77 -7.26 14.80 8.23
C ASP A 77 -7.49 14.38 6.77
N ALA A 78 -7.90 15.32 5.93
CA ALA A 78 -7.82 15.15 4.49
C ALA A 78 -6.34 15.06 4.05
N PRO A 79 -6.00 14.20 3.07
CA PRO A 79 -4.64 14.11 2.56
C PRO A 79 -4.13 15.44 1.99
N LYS A 80 -2.94 15.86 2.41
CA LYS A 80 -2.27 17.05 1.84
C LYS A 80 -1.72 16.81 0.44
N GLU A 81 -1.32 15.56 0.18
CA GLU A 81 -0.89 15.07 -1.11
C GLU A 81 -1.51 13.69 -1.34
N MET A 82 -1.87 13.38 -2.58
CA MET A 82 -2.29 12.05 -2.98
C MET A 82 -1.60 11.66 -4.28
N ARG A 83 -1.33 10.36 -4.40
CA ARG A 83 -0.77 9.76 -5.61
C ARG A 83 -1.58 8.53 -5.98
N LEU A 84 -1.93 8.43 -7.26
CA LEU A 84 -2.48 7.20 -7.82
C LEU A 84 -1.32 6.32 -8.27
N ARG A 85 -1.22 5.10 -7.74
CA ARG A 85 -0.24 4.09 -8.14
C ARG A 85 -0.95 2.96 -8.87
N LEU A 86 -0.50 2.69 -10.10
CA LEU A 86 -0.93 1.56 -10.90
C LEU A 86 0.20 0.56 -10.98
N THR A 87 -0.02 -0.68 -10.50
CA THR A 87 1.00 -1.73 -10.53
C THR A 87 0.50 -2.92 -11.33
N GLY A 88 1.13 -3.15 -12.48
CA GLY A 88 0.86 -4.32 -13.33
C GLY A 88 1.77 -5.50 -12.99
N TYR A 89 1.78 -6.52 -13.85
CA TYR A 89 2.53 -7.77 -13.64
C TYR A 89 4.05 -7.57 -13.47
N LYS A 90 4.63 -6.50 -14.03
CA LYS A 90 6.05 -6.16 -13.87
C LYS A 90 6.42 -5.73 -12.45
N GLY A 91 5.44 -5.46 -11.59
CA GLY A 91 5.64 -5.12 -10.18
C GLY A 91 6.15 -3.69 -9.91
N THR A 92 6.66 -2.97 -10.91
CA THR A 92 7.02 -1.55 -10.76
C THR A 92 5.78 -0.65 -10.90
N PRO A 93 5.48 0.20 -9.91
CA PRO A 93 4.30 1.06 -9.94
C PRO A 93 4.53 2.29 -10.84
N THR A 94 3.58 2.59 -11.70
CA THR A 94 3.46 3.89 -12.36
C THR A 94 2.65 4.83 -11.46
N THR A 95 3.14 6.05 -11.24
CA THR A 95 2.56 6.98 -10.27
C THR A 95 2.07 8.26 -10.94
N PHE A 96 0.84 8.64 -10.66
CA PHE A 96 0.21 9.88 -11.07
C PHE A 96 0.00 10.78 -9.85
N LYS A 97 0.18 12.09 -10.02
CA LYS A 97 0.19 13.08 -8.93
C LYS A 97 -0.82 14.19 -9.23
N SER A 98 -0.98 15.09 -8.26
CA SER A 98 -1.72 16.35 -8.41
C SER A 98 -3.16 16.13 -8.88
N PRO A 99 -3.98 15.38 -8.13
CA PRO A 99 -5.39 15.27 -8.46
C PRO A 99 -6.08 16.63 -8.30
N THR A 100 -7.23 16.78 -8.95
CA THR A 100 -8.20 17.81 -8.57
C THR A 100 -8.85 17.38 -7.25
N ILE A 101 -8.87 18.27 -6.26
CA ILE A 101 -9.51 18.02 -4.96
C ILE A 101 -11.02 18.25 -5.07
N ILE A 102 -11.79 17.30 -4.54
CA ILE A 102 -13.25 17.30 -4.59
C ILE A 102 -13.80 17.27 -3.15
N ASP A 103 -14.85 18.06 -2.91
CA ASP A 103 -15.47 18.16 -1.60
C ASP A 103 -16.34 16.93 -1.30
N ARG A 104 -16.21 16.39 -0.08
CA ARG A 104 -16.88 15.18 0.42
C ARG A 104 -17.66 15.45 1.71
N PRO A 105 -18.76 16.23 1.65
CA PRO A 105 -19.60 16.50 2.81
C PRO A 105 -20.27 15.24 3.36
N ASP A 106 -20.38 14.18 2.56
CA ASP A 106 -20.84 12.86 2.98
C ASP A 106 -19.85 12.21 3.97
N LEU A 107 -18.54 12.33 3.75
CA LEU A 107 -17.53 11.83 4.68
C LEU A 107 -17.52 12.62 5.99
N VAL A 108 -17.70 13.94 5.92
CA VAL A 108 -17.85 14.78 7.12
C VAL A 108 -19.00 14.28 7.99
N LYS A 109 -20.14 13.96 7.39
CA LYS A 109 -21.32 13.43 8.11
C LYS A 109 -21.10 12.03 8.65
N VAL A 110 -20.56 11.11 7.84
CA VAL A 110 -20.36 9.70 8.23
C VAL A 110 -19.34 9.57 9.37
N PHE A 111 -18.27 10.35 9.33
CA PHE A 111 -17.20 10.29 10.31
C PHE A 111 -17.29 11.36 11.41
N ASN A 112 -18.27 12.27 11.32
CA ASN A 112 -18.42 13.42 12.21
C ASN A 112 -17.11 14.22 12.37
N ASN A 113 -16.42 14.48 11.26
CA ASN A 113 -15.15 15.20 11.25
C ASN A 113 -15.06 16.12 10.03
N GLU A 114 -15.15 17.44 10.27
CA GLU A 114 -15.13 18.47 9.21
C GLU A 114 -13.83 18.49 8.41
N LYS A 115 -12.72 18.01 9.00
CA LYS A 115 -11.41 17.94 8.32
C LYS A 115 -11.43 17.04 7.09
N PHE A 116 -12.37 16.10 7.01
CA PHE A 116 -12.50 15.20 5.86
C PHE A 116 -13.22 15.81 4.66
N LEU A 117 -13.63 17.09 4.73
CA LEU A 117 -14.30 17.75 3.62
C LEU A 117 -13.49 17.69 2.33
N LYS A 118 -12.15 17.80 2.40
CA LYS A 118 -11.27 17.83 1.22
C LYS A 118 -10.64 16.47 0.87
N SER A 119 -11.26 15.37 1.31
CA SER A 119 -10.75 14.01 1.10
C SER A 119 -11.03 13.43 -0.29
N GLY A 120 -11.83 14.09 -1.13
CA GLY A 120 -12.14 13.61 -2.48
C GLY A 120 -11.06 13.97 -3.49
N PHE A 121 -10.92 13.13 -4.52
CA PHE A 121 -9.97 13.34 -5.62
C PHE A 121 -10.56 12.99 -6.99
N SER A 122 -10.01 13.64 -8.02
CA SER A 122 -10.06 13.22 -9.42
C SER A 122 -8.65 13.26 -10.03
N PHE A 123 -8.13 12.10 -10.44
CA PHE A 123 -6.89 12.00 -11.21
C PHE A 123 -7.21 11.85 -12.69
N LYS A 124 -6.48 12.56 -13.56
CA LYS A 124 -6.39 12.26 -14.99
C LYS A 124 -5.08 11.52 -15.24
N ALA A 125 -5.16 10.24 -15.59
CA ALA A 125 -4.01 9.39 -15.82
C ALA A 125 -3.89 9.05 -17.30
N ASP A 126 -2.75 9.37 -17.90
CA ASP A 126 -2.42 8.92 -19.26
C ASP A 126 -1.88 7.48 -19.21
N LEU A 127 -2.70 6.55 -19.70
CA LEU A 127 -2.42 5.13 -19.76
C LEU A 127 -1.75 4.70 -21.06
N SER A 128 -1.45 5.64 -21.97
CA SER A 128 -0.95 5.34 -23.31
C SER A 128 0.39 4.60 -23.31
N SER A 129 1.21 4.75 -22.27
CA SER A 129 2.51 4.06 -22.13
C SER A 129 2.43 2.73 -21.36
N LEU A 130 1.31 2.44 -20.72
CA LEU A 130 1.09 1.23 -19.94
C LEU A 130 0.70 0.06 -20.86
N GLU A 131 1.25 -1.12 -20.59
CA GLU A 131 0.91 -2.33 -21.35
C GLU A 131 -0.52 -2.77 -21.05
N SER A 132 -1.15 -3.46 -22.01
CA SER A 132 -2.46 -4.06 -21.78
C SER A 132 -2.37 -5.14 -20.69
N GLY A 133 -3.37 -5.25 -19.83
CA GLY A 133 -3.41 -6.19 -18.73
C GLY A 133 -4.02 -5.63 -17.44
N GLY A 134 -3.97 -6.45 -16.38
CA GLY A 134 -4.50 -6.11 -15.06
C GLY A 134 -3.53 -5.26 -14.23
N TYR A 135 -4.07 -4.23 -13.58
CA TYR A 135 -3.36 -3.32 -12.70
C TYR A 135 -4.06 -3.22 -11.35
N SER A 136 -3.29 -3.36 -10.27
CA SER A 136 -3.77 -2.98 -8.95
C SER A 136 -3.81 -1.45 -8.84
N VAL A 137 -4.88 -0.95 -8.23
CA VAL A 137 -5.10 0.48 -8.02
C VAL A 137 -4.86 0.80 -6.55
N VAL A 138 -3.90 1.67 -6.27
CA VAL A 138 -3.55 2.08 -4.91
C VAL A 138 -3.51 3.60 -4.83
N ILE A 139 -4.12 4.16 -3.79
CA ILE A 139 -3.94 5.57 -3.43
C ILE A 139 -2.85 5.63 -2.37
N GLU A 140 -1.76 6.32 -2.70
CA GLU A 140 -0.68 6.62 -1.77
C GLU A 140 -0.86 8.03 -1.21
N ILE A 141 -0.74 8.16 0.11
CA ILE A 141 -0.67 9.43 0.83
C ILE A 141 0.74 9.56 1.41
N PRO A 142 1.62 10.35 0.80
CA PRO A 142 2.97 10.56 1.30
C PRO A 142 2.98 11.34 2.62
N GLY A 143 3.79 10.87 3.56
CA GLY A 143 4.20 11.59 4.77
C GLY A 143 5.70 11.92 4.73
N ALA A 144 6.24 12.43 5.84
CA ALA A 144 7.64 12.88 5.90
C ALA A 144 8.66 11.72 5.74
N ASN A 145 8.43 10.60 6.43
CA ASN A 145 9.32 9.43 6.42
C ASN A 145 8.57 8.12 6.10
N SER A 146 7.28 8.22 5.80
CA SER A 146 6.40 7.09 5.56
C SER A 146 5.34 7.43 4.52
N SER A 147 4.69 6.42 3.98
CA SER A 147 3.55 6.56 3.08
C SER A 147 2.42 5.65 3.55
N LEU A 148 1.19 6.16 3.57
CA LEU A 148 0.00 5.32 3.68
C LEU A 148 -0.37 4.82 2.29
N LEU A 149 -0.58 3.51 2.15
CA LEU A 149 -1.05 2.87 0.93
C LEU A 149 -2.46 2.34 1.16
N CYS A 150 -3.42 2.91 0.46
CA CYS A 150 -4.78 2.40 0.45
C CYS A 150 -5.06 1.64 -0.84
N GLN A 151 -5.15 0.32 -0.72
CA GLN A 151 -5.44 -0.55 -1.85
C GLN A 151 -6.92 -0.50 -2.18
N ALA A 152 -7.25 0.00 -3.36
CA ALA A 152 -8.62 0.06 -3.82
C ALA A 152 -9.12 -1.36 -4.14
N LYS A 153 -10.42 -1.59 -3.86
CA LYS A 153 -11.09 -2.86 -4.15
C LYS A 153 -11.60 -2.90 -5.60
N VAL A 154 -10.72 -2.56 -6.54
CA VAL A 154 -10.99 -2.57 -7.98
C VAL A 154 -9.75 -3.03 -8.74
N LEU A 155 -9.96 -3.89 -9.74
CA LEU A 155 -8.97 -4.25 -10.73
C LEU A 155 -9.16 -3.38 -11.96
N LEU A 156 -8.15 -2.59 -12.32
CA LEU A 156 -8.12 -1.92 -13.61
C LEU A 156 -7.62 -2.91 -14.66
N VAL A 157 -8.30 -2.99 -15.80
CA VAL A 157 -7.84 -3.76 -16.96
C VAL A 157 -7.66 -2.79 -18.13
N ILE A 158 -6.43 -2.68 -18.61
CA ILE A 158 -6.10 -1.87 -19.79
C ILE A 158 -6.17 -2.78 -21.02
N GLU A 159 -6.92 -2.37 -22.04
CA GLU A 159 -7.10 -3.06 -23.33
C GLU A 159 -6.22 -2.42 -24.41
#